data_AF-A0A939W5Y0-F1
#
_entry.id   AF-A0A939W5Y0-F1
#
_cell.length_a   1.000
_cell.length_b   1.000
_cell.length_c   1.000
_cell.angle_alpha   90.00
_cell.angle_beta   90.00
_cell.angle_gamma   90.00
#
_symmetry.space_group_name_H-M   'P 1'
#
loop_
_entity.id
_entity.type
_entity.pdbx_description
1 polymer ?
#
loop_
_entity_poly.entity_id
_entity_poly.type
_entity_poly.pdbx_seq_one_letter_code
_entity_poly.pdbx_strand_id
1 'polypeptide(L)' 'EDSSRAGGGAFPECSLPTTLVALRPQTCSAAELKRRLLKLRPVLIGRLENDAFCLDPRTIEQADHARIADLLRRALLA' A
#
# COMPACT_ATOMS: atom_id res chain seq x y z
N GLU A 1 -21.77 -18.83 -3.80
CA GLU A 1 -21.70 -18.14 -2.50
C GLU A 1 -20.40 -18.57 -1.87
N ASP A 2 -19.53 -17.63 -1.52
CA ASP A 2 -18.24 -17.93 -0.90
C ASP A 2 -18.12 -17.05 0.34
N SER A 3 -17.91 -17.67 1.48
CA SER A 3 -17.88 -17.03 2.79
C SER A 3 -16.47 -17.12 3.36
N SER A 4 -15.93 -15.95 3.73
CA SER A 4 -14.70 -15.87 4.51
C SER A 4 -14.85 -14.77 5.57
N ARG A 5 -14.96 -15.22 6.83
CA ARG A 5 -14.82 -14.47 8.09
C ARG A 5 -14.08 -15.43 9.05
N ALA A 6 -13.20 -15.03 9.96
CA ALA A 6 -12.72 -13.73 10.42
C ALA A 6 -11.34 -13.89 11.10
N GLY A 7 -10.59 -12.81 11.32
CA GLY A 7 -9.50 -12.81 12.31
C GLY A 7 -8.51 -11.66 12.24
N GLY A 8 -8.84 -10.52 12.86
CA GLY A 8 -7.93 -9.39 13.08
C GLY A 8 -8.63 -8.27 13.85
N GLY A 9 -9.11 -8.60 15.06
CA GLY A 9 -10.05 -7.79 15.83
C GLY A 9 -9.55 -6.40 16.24
N ALA A 10 -10.31 -5.39 15.85
CA ALA A 10 -10.71 -4.21 16.63
C ALA A 10 -11.53 -3.32 15.68
N PHE A 11 -12.84 -3.21 15.88
CA PHE A 11 -13.75 -2.37 15.08
C PHE A 11 -13.91 -2.76 13.59
N PRO A 12 -14.73 -3.79 13.28
CA PRO A 12 -15.04 -4.14 11.89
C PRO A 12 -15.95 -3.13 11.18
N GLU A 13 -16.52 -2.14 11.87
CA GLU A 13 -17.62 -1.30 11.35
C GLU A 13 -17.40 0.19 11.62
N CYS A 14 -16.46 0.78 10.89
CA CYS A 14 -16.47 2.19 10.50
C CYS A 14 -15.47 2.36 9.36
N SER A 15 -15.91 2.18 8.10
CA SER A 15 -15.15 2.68 6.96
C SER A 15 -15.22 4.21 7.00
N LEU A 16 -14.30 4.84 7.73
CA LEU A 16 -14.15 6.28 7.63
C LEU A 16 -13.76 6.58 6.17
N PRO A 17 -14.47 7.48 5.47
CA PRO A 17 -14.08 7.85 4.12
C PRO A 17 -12.60 8.26 4.12
N THR A 18 -11.81 7.64 3.25
CA THR A 18 -10.42 8.01 2.99
C THR A 18 -10.27 8.48 1.56
N THR A 19 -9.26 9.30 1.34
CA THR A 19 -8.64 9.40 0.01
C THR A 19 -7.39 8.55 0.03
N LEU A 20 -7.27 7.62 -0.92
CA LEU A 20 -6.09 6.80 -1.10
C LEU A 20 -5.28 7.27 -2.29
N VAL A 21 -3.97 7.11 -2.21
CA VAL A 21 -3.09 7.18 -3.37
C VAL A 21 -2.96 5.78 -3.94
N ALA A 22 -3.61 5.53 -5.08
CA ALA A 22 -3.57 4.25 -5.78
C ALA A 22 -2.48 4.26 -6.86
N LEU A 23 -1.51 3.36 -6.74
CA LEU A 23 -0.39 3.20 -7.67
C LEU A 23 -0.61 1.97 -8.55
N ARG A 24 -0.66 2.20 -9.87
CA ARG A 24 -0.76 1.17 -10.90
C ARG A 24 0.53 1.13 -11.72
N PRO A 25 1.52 0.31 -11.33
CA PRO A 25 2.75 0.16 -12.10
C PRO A 25 2.48 -0.34 -13.52
N GLN A 26 3.19 0.20 -14.51
CA GLN A 26 3.09 -0.24 -15.91
C GLN A 26 4.05 -1.39 -16.24
N THR A 27 5.14 -1.53 -15.46
CA THR A 27 6.23 -2.47 -15.72
C THR A 27 6.16 -3.75 -14.87
N CYS A 28 5.33 -3.76 -13.83
CA CYS A 28 5.12 -4.91 -12.95
C CYS A 28 3.70 -4.89 -12.38
N SER A 29 3.28 -5.96 -11.68
CA SER A 29 1.98 -5.98 -11.00
C SER A 29 2.03 -5.22 -9.67
N ALA A 30 0.88 -4.73 -9.19
CA ALA A 30 0.78 -4.10 -7.87
C ALA A 30 1.25 -5.05 -6.73
N ALA A 31 0.99 -6.35 -6.87
CA ALA A 31 1.44 -7.36 -5.93
C ALA A 31 2.98 -7.51 -5.93
N GLU A 32 3.62 -7.46 -7.10
CA GLU A 32 5.08 -7.49 -7.20
C GLU A 32 5.69 -6.22 -6.62
N LEU A 33 5.12 -5.04 -6.91
CA LEU A 33 5.53 -3.78 -6.29
C LEU A 33 5.49 -3.88 -4.75
N LYS A 34 4.39 -4.37 -4.17
CA LYS A 34 4.29 -4.61 -2.71
C LYS A 34 5.42 -5.52 -2.22
N ARG A 35 5.67 -6.63 -2.91
CA ARG A 35 6.72 -7.60 -2.57
C ARG A 35 8.11 -6.96 -2.57
N ARG A 36 8.40 -6.08 -3.53
CA ARG A 36 9.67 -5.35 -3.62
C ARG A 36 9.81 -4.33 -2.50
N LEU A 37 8.75 -3.58 -2.20
CA LEU A 37 8.73 -2.60 -1.10
C LEU A 37 8.95 -3.25 0.27
N LEU A 38 8.45 -4.47 0.49
CA LEU A 38 8.70 -5.25 1.72
C LEU A 38 10.18 -5.65 1.90
N LYS A 39 10.97 -5.70 0.82
CA LYS A 39 12.40 -6.03 0.86
C LYS A 39 13.29 -4.80 1.05
N LEU A 40 12.76 -3.59 0.90
CA LEU A 40 13.53 -2.35 1.09
C LEU A 40 13.78 -2.04 2.58
N ARG A 41 14.69 -1.10 2.80
CA ARG A 41 14.95 -0.48 4.11
C ARG A 41 14.98 1.05 3.95
N PRO A 42 14.09 1.79 4.65
CA PRO A 42 12.97 1.29 5.46
C PRO A 42 11.89 0.57 4.64
N VAL A 43 11.06 -0.23 5.31
CA VAL A 43 9.96 -0.96 4.67
C VAL A 43 8.79 0.00 4.42
N LEU A 44 8.21 -0.02 3.22
CA LEU A 44 6.97 0.69 2.91
C LEU A 44 5.81 -0.31 2.85
N ILE A 45 4.85 -0.15 3.75
CA ILE A 45 3.66 -1.01 3.83
C ILE A 45 2.46 -0.25 3.24
N GLY A 46 1.73 -0.95 2.38
CA GLY A 46 0.46 -0.49 1.81
C GLY A 46 -0.45 -1.69 1.55
N ARG A 47 -1.68 -1.41 1.11
CA ARG A 47 -2.67 -2.45 0.81
C ARG A 47 -2.85 -2.65 -0.69
N LEU A 48 -3.33 -3.83 -1.08
CA LEU A 48 -3.73 -4.09 -2.46
C LEU A 48 -5.24 -3.94 -2.55
N GLU A 49 -5.71 -3.14 -3.49
CA GLU A 49 -7.13 -2.87 -3.69
C GLU A 49 -7.36 -2.52 -5.17
N ASN A 50 -8.34 -3.17 -5.83
CA ASN A 50 -8.68 -2.92 -7.24
C ASN A 50 -7.46 -2.93 -8.19
N ASP A 51 -6.61 -3.96 -8.06
CA ASP A 51 -5.36 -4.16 -8.79
C ASP A 51 -4.36 -2.98 -8.70
N ALA A 52 -4.45 -2.21 -7.62
CA ALA A 52 -3.52 -1.12 -7.31
C ALA A 52 -2.87 -1.31 -5.95
N PHE A 53 -1.67 -0.76 -5.80
CA PHE A 53 -1.02 -0.60 -4.51
C PHE A 53 -1.45 0.73 -3.90
N CYS A 54 -2.18 0.68 -2.79
CA CYS A 54 -2.78 1.84 -2.16
C CYS A 54 -2.03 2.25 -0.88
N LEU A 55 -1.74 3.54 -0.79
CA LEU A 55 -1.25 4.21 0.41
C LEU A 55 -2.33 5.14 0.96
N ASP A 56 -2.48 5.15 2.29
CA ASP A 56 -3.36 6.08 2.96
C ASP A 56 -2.52 7.25 3.51
N PRO A 57 -2.65 8.48 2.97
CA PRO A 57 -1.90 9.63 3.44
C PRO A 57 -2.09 9.92 4.94
N ARG A 58 -3.19 9.47 5.55
CA ARG A 58 -3.43 9.67 6.99
C ARG A 58 -2.42 8.95 7.88
N THR A 59 -1.77 7.90 7.37
CA THR A 59 -0.77 7.11 8.11
C THR A 59 0.66 7.50 7.76
N ILE A 60 0.84 8.62 7.05
CA ILE A 60 2.12 9.07 6.51
C ILE A 60 2.40 10.47 7.04
N GLU A 61 3.57 10.67 7.64
CA GLU A 61 4.01 12.01 8.03
C GLU A 61 4.48 12.80 6.80
N GLN A 62 4.22 14.12 6.79
CA GLN A 62 4.63 14.99 5.67
C GLN A 62 6.13 14.95 5.41
N ALA A 63 6.94 14.81 6.45
CA ALA A 63 8.40 14.70 6.34
C ALA A 63 8.85 13.43 5.60
N ASP A 64 8.03 12.37 5.58
CA ASP A 64 8.35 11.12 4.90
C ASP A 64 7.95 11.09 3.42
N HIS A 65 7.22 12.09 2.91
CA HIS A 65 6.74 12.11 1.52
C HIS A 65 7.87 11.91 0.49
N ALA A 66 8.97 12.65 0.64
CA ALA A 66 10.12 12.55 -0.26
C ALA A 66 10.80 11.18 -0.17
N ARG A 67 10.90 10.61 1.04
CA ARG A 67 11.48 9.29 1.28
C ARG A 67 10.63 8.19 0.66
N ILE A 68 9.31 8.29 0.78
CA ILE A 68 8.35 7.34 0.18
C ILE A 68 8.45 7.39 -1.35
N ALA A 69 8.52 8.57 -1.95
CA ALA A 69 8.70 8.70 -3.39
C ALA A 69 9.99 8.01 -3.88
N ASP A 70 11.09 8.15 -3.14
CA ASP A 70 12.36 7.47 -3.47
C ASP A 70 12.25 5.94 -3.34
N LEU A 71 11.61 5.43 -2.28
CA LEU A 71 11.36 3.99 -2.12
C LEU A 71 10.50 3.42 -3.26
N LEU A 72 9.45 4.13 -3.65
CA LEU A 72 8.60 3.76 -4.77
C LEU A 72 9.42 3.71 -6.06
N ARG A 73 10.24 4.73 -6.33
CA ARG A 73 11.12 4.75 -7.50
C ARG A 73 12.08 3.56 -7.53
N ARG A 74 12.75 3.26 -6.41
CA ARG A 74 13.65 2.10 -6.31
C ARG A 74 12.94 0.79 -6.56
N ALA A 75 11.74 0.61 -6.00
CA ALA A 75 10.96 -0.62 -6.20
C ALA A 75 10.41 -0.76 -7.62
N LEU A 76 10.13 0.34 -8.31
CA LEU A 76 9.68 0.34 -9.71
C LEU A 76 10.81 0.05 -10.70
N LEU A 77 12.05 0.41 -10.35
CA LEU A 77 13.24 0.21 -11.20
C LEU A 77 14.00 -1.09 -10.92
N ALA A 78 13.67 -1.80 -9.84
CA ALA A 78 14.19 -3.14 -9.55
C ALA A 78 13.60 -4.21 -10.49
#